data_AF-A0A4V6PWP4-F1
#
_entry.id   AF-A0A4V6PWP4-F1
#
_cell.length_a   1.000
_cell.length_b   1.000
_cell.length_c   1.000
_cell.angle_alpha   90.00
_cell.angle_beta   90.00
_cell.angle_gamma   90.00
#
_symmetry.space_group_name_H-M   'P 1'
#
loop_
_entity.id
_entity.type
_entity.pdbx_description
1 polymer ?
#
loop_
_entity_poly.entity_id
_entity_poly.type
_entity_poly.pdbx_seq_one_letter_code
_entity_poly.pdbx_strand_id
1 'polypeptide(L)'
;MFPVPGVPGLGTYTVMGHQRSRRAAIAAVMTLCVVTGCVQPSQEDGAGRPPAESSSSSPDGEPTAGPVEGDPDTPVQTPEATPEDPADLVAAIERAVLTRRTARYTATASLSGIRRAEATGGYAFHSEDSVDFTADLDMRSRDGDDYSARAVAVGDRFYLEPPTTEGMPDGTTWIGRSREDFEDPPEPRALYAETIRAISGIRDWSMIAGSTDLVPAGGRSVDGVRGRGYRATFTVLDGMQNVSGKGGAWRVLQDLYAQGVRDIDFTVWVDDEYLPLAAVVELEGDGRHGHIDLVFSDWGSTVDFPVPPSSEVWNRS
;
A
#
# COMPACT_ATOMS: atom_id res chain seq x y z
N MET A 1 -56.25 55.05 11.74
CA MET A 1 -56.03 53.63 12.08
C MET A 1 -55.54 52.96 10.81
N PHE A 2 -54.23 52.77 10.69
CA PHE A 2 -53.57 52.25 9.48
C PHE A 2 -53.49 50.72 9.54
N PRO A 3 -53.76 49.98 8.45
CA PRO A 3 -53.35 48.59 8.34
C PRO A 3 -51.92 48.48 7.80
N VAL A 4 -51.15 47.61 8.45
CA VAL A 4 -49.77 47.21 8.12
C VAL A 4 -49.79 46.07 7.08
N PRO A 5 -48.89 46.04 6.07
CA PRO A 5 -48.76 44.93 5.14
C PRO A 5 -47.76 43.88 5.65
N GLY A 6 -48.12 42.59 5.55
CA GLY A 6 -47.30 41.47 6.01
C GLY A 6 -47.08 40.37 4.96
N VAL A 7 -45.91 40.45 4.32
CA VAL A 7 -44.96 39.37 3.90
C VAL A 7 -45.45 38.13 3.11
N PRO A 8 -44.92 37.92 1.88
CA PRO A 8 -44.92 36.62 1.19
C PRO A 8 -43.59 35.85 1.39
N GLY A 9 -43.64 34.52 1.30
CA GLY A 9 -42.48 33.70 0.87
C GLY A 9 -42.03 32.60 1.83
N LEU A 10 -42.67 31.43 1.75
CA LEU A 10 -42.05 30.16 2.18
C LEU A 10 -41.07 29.72 1.09
N GLY A 11 -39.78 29.99 1.31
CA GLY A 11 -38.69 29.38 0.56
C GLY A 11 -38.33 28.03 1.18
N THR A 12 -38.64 26.94 0.49
CA THR A 12 -38.14 25.60 0.79
C THR A 12 -36.64 25.56 0.53
N TYR A 13 -35.83 25.47 1.58
CA TYR A 13 -34.42 25.10 1.45
C TYR A 13 -34.31 23.57 1.32
N THR A 14 -34.10 23.11 0.08
CA THR A 14 -33.58 21.76 -0.17
C THR A 14 -32.12 21.74 0.27
N VAL A 15 -31.85 21.14 1.42
CA VAL A 15 -30.50 20.74 1.80
C VAL A 15 -30.10 19.58 0.88
N MET A 16 -29.40 19.90 -0.22
CA MET A 16 -28.66 18.87 -0.96
C MET A 16 -27.53 18.37 -0.06
N GLY A 17 -27.77 17.24 0.60
CA GLY A 17 -26.71 16.46 1.22
C GLY A 17 -25.66 16.15 0.16
N HIS A 18 -24.47 16.72 0.32
CA HIS A 18 -23.27 16.26 -0.35
C HIS A 18 -22.97 14.85 0.16
N GLN A 19 -23.58 13.87 -0.48
CA GLN A 19 -23.13 12.48 -0.45
C GLN A 19 -21.83 12.45 -1.24
N ARG A 20 -20.74 12.94 -0.62
CA ARG A 20 -19.39 12.75 -1.14
C ARG A 20 -19.20 11.25 -1.27
N SER A 21 -19.05 10.83 -2.52
CA SER A 21 -18.61 9.52 -2.95
C SER A 21 -17.36 9.11 -2.14
N ARG A 22 -17.57 8.40 -1.03
CA ARG A 22 -16.54 7.63 -0.32
C ARG A 22 -16.20 6.42 -1.19
N ARG A 23 -15.43 6.63 -2.25
CA ARG A 23 -14.69 5.53 -2.88
C ARG A 23 -13.40 5.40 -2.08
N ALA A 24 -13.48 4.69 -0.96
CA ALA A 24 -12.28 4.27 -0.24
C ALA A 24 -11.66 3.11 -1.03
N ALA A 25 -10.60 3.39 -1.77
CA ALA A 25 -9.74 2.34 -2.27
C ALA A 25 -8.97 1.79 -1.06
N ILE A 26 -9.47 0.68 -0.50
CA ILE A 26 -8.78 -0.10 0.53
C ILE A 26 -7.83 -1.06 -0.21
N ALA A 27 -6.55 -0.71 -0.29
CA ALA A 27 -5.46 -1.50 -0.86
C ALA A 27 -4.34 -1.68 0.20
N ALA A 28 -4.65 -2.47 1.22
CA ALA A 28 -3.97 -2.50 2.52
C ALA A 28 -2.50 -3.00 2.56
N VAL A 29 -1.77 -2.47 3.57
CA VAL A 29 -0.43 -2.79 4.17
C VAL A 29 -0.19 -4.26 4.57
N MET A 30 -1.02 -5.18 4.12
CA MET A 30 -1.17 -6.49 4.76
C MET A 30 -0.27 -7.59 4.22
N THR A 31 0.62 -7.27 3.29
CA THR A 31 1.14 -8.34 2.48
C THR A 31 2.54 -8.85 2.80
N LEU A 32 3.30 -8.19 3.67
CA LEU A 32 4.48 -8.89 4.22
C LEU A 32 4.08 -10.15 5.03
N CYS A 33 2.83 -10.25 5.50
CA CYS A 33 2.39 -11.40 6.30
C CYS A 33 2.01 -12.64 5.47
N VAL A 34 1.53 -12.48 4.23
CA VAL A 34 1.19 -13.63 3.36
C VAL A 34 2.44 -14.39 2.92
N VAL A 35 3.57 -13.68 2.72
CA VAL A 35 4.91 -14.20 2.34
C VAL A 35 5.45 -15.25 3.33
N THR A 36 4.89 -15.33 4.55
CA THR A 36 5.39 -16.20 5.63
C THR A 36 4.79 -17.62 5.64
N GLY A 37 4.07 -18.01 4.58
CA GLY A 37 3.72 -19.42 4.32
C GLY A 37 2.49 -19.93 5.07
N CYS A 38 1.40 -19.19 5.02
CA CYS A 38 0.14 -19.60 5.63
C CYS A 38 -0.87 -20.28 4.69
N VAL A 39 -0.58 -20.40 3.40
CA VAL A 39 -1.53 -20.95 2.42
C VAL A 39 -0.83 -22.00 1.56
N GLN A 40 -1.24 -23.27 1.70
CA GLN A 40 -1.06 -24.25 0.63
C GLN A 40 -2.20 -24.03 -0.37
N PRO A 41 -1.93 -23.72 -1.65
CA PRO A 41 -2.95 -23.84 -2.67
C PRO A 41 -3.28 -25.34 -2.84
N SER A 42 -4.54 -25.70 -2.64
CA SER A 42 -5.06 -26.98 -3.13
C SER A 42 -4.96 -26.98 -4.65
N GLN A 43 -4.10 -27.84 -5.19
CA GLN A 43 -3.95 -28.07 -6.63
C GLN A 43 -5.23 -28.74 -7.15
N GLU A 44 -6.04 -27.99 -7.92
CA GLU A 44 -7.02 -28.59 -8.82
C GLU A 44 -6.42 -28.65 -10.24
N ASP A 45 -6.15 -29.87 -10.70
CA ASP A 45 -5.78 -30.16 -12.08
C ASP A 45 -6.98 -29.91 -13.01
N GLY A 46 -6.88 -28.90 -13.87
CA GLY A 46 -7.90 -28.58 -14.88
C GLY A 46 -7.28 -28.35 -16.26
N ALA A 47 -7.48 -29.30 -17.17
CA ALA A 47 -6.92 -29.31 -18.51
C ALA A 47 -7.63 -28.36 -19.51
N GLY A 48 -6.83 -27.55 -20.22
CA GLY A 48 -6.84 -27.38 -21.68
C GLY A 48 -7.81 -26.39 -22.36
N ARG A 49 -7.26 -25.36 -23.05
CA ARG A 49 -7.64 -24.91 -24.42
C ARG A 49 -6.62 -23.90 -25.01
N PRO A 50 -6.32 -23.91 -26.33
CA PRO A 50 -5.31 -23.02 -26.95
C PRO A 50 -5.87 -21.64 -27.39
N PRO A 51 -5.00 -20.65 -27.70
CA PRO A 51 -5.36 -19.24 -27.75
C PRO A 51 -5.79 -18.74 -29.15
N ALA A 52 -6.50 -17.61 -29.16
CA ALA A 52 -6.77 -16.81 -30.34
C ALA A 52 -5.85 -15.57 -30.37
N GLU A 53 -5.26 -15.32 -31.54
CA GLU A 53 -4.43 -14.17 -31.88
C GLU A 53 -5.25 -12.87 -31.96
N SER A 54 -4.67 -11.73 -31.55
CA SER A 54 -4.84 -10.42 -32.22
C SER A 54 -3.90 -9.34 -31.65
N SER A 55 -2.91 -9.00 -32.48
CA SER A 55 -2.41 -7.66 -32.87
C SER A 55 -2.26 -6.52 -31.86
N SER A 56 -0.98 -6.27 -31.56
CA SER A 56 -0.22 -5.00 -31.58
C SER A 56 -0.94 -3.65 -31.72
N SER A 57 -0.59 -2.73 -30.82
CA SER A 57 -0.38 -1.29 -31.10
C SER A 57 0.64 -0.73 -30.10
N SER A 58 1.87 -0.46 -30.56
CA SER A 58 2.91 0.21 -29.77
C SER A 58 2.70 1.72 -29.79
N PRO A 59 2.95 2.41 -28.66
CA PRO A 59 3.64 3.67 -28.65
C PRO A 59 5.04 3.46 -28.06
N ASP A 60 6.06 3.53 -28.92
CA ASP A 60 7.46 3.59 -28.52
C ASP A 60 7.76 4.95 -27.88
N GLY A 61 7.61 5.01 -26.56
CA GLY A 61 8.29 5.97 -25.71
C GLY A 61 8.82 5.17 -24.52
N GLU A 62 10.11 4.85 -24.51
CA GLU A 62 10.75 4.19 -23.38
C GLU A 62 10.55 5.07 -22.13
N PRO A 63 9.85 4.60 -21.08
CA PRO A 63 9.75 5.33 -19.85
C PRO A 63 11.13 5.38 -19.21
N THR A 64 11.82 6.50 -19.37
CA THR A 64 13.06 6.78 -18.64
C THR A 64 12.64 7.28 -17.27
N ALA A 65 12.58 6.39 -16.29
CA ALA A 65 12.44 6.79 -14.91
C ALA A 65 13.76 7.38 -14.42
N GLY A 66 13.71 8.64 -14.01
CA GLY A 66 14.84 9.39 -13.46
C GLY A 66 14.67 9.64 -11.96
N PRO A 67 15.67 10.29 -11.33
CA PRO A 67 15.54 10.79 -9.98
C PRO A 67 14.28 11.67 -9.85
N VAL A 68 13.48 11.45 -8.81
CA VAL A 68 12.41 12.37 -8.42
C VAL A 68 12.88 13.19 -7.25
N GLU A 69 12.84 14.50 -7.41
CA GLU A 69 13.21 15.49 -6.40
C GLU A 69 11.97 15.94 -5.63
N GLY A 70 12.05 15.85 -4.29
CA GLY A 70 11.14 16.53 -3.38
C GLY A 70 11.72 17.89 -2.97
N ASP A 71 10.93 18.68 -2.24
CA ASP A 71 11.41 19.92 -1.63
C ASP A 71 11.42 19.76 -0.10
N PRO A 72 12.60 19.57 0.53
CA PRO A 72 12.71 19.43 1.97
C PRO A 72 12.48 20.74 2.72
N ASP A 73 12.37 21.87 2.04
CA ASP A 73 12.13 23.18 2.64
C ASP A 73 10.70 23.70 2.42
N THR A 74 9.88 23.00 1.62
CA THR A 74 8.47 23.36 1.45
C THR A 74 7.72 23.19 2.78
N PRO A 75 7.12 24.26 3.34
CA PRO A 75 6.42 24.18 4.61
C PRO A 75 5.14 23.35 4.49
N VAL A 76 4.95 22.39 5.41
CA VAL A 76 3.73 21.59 5.50
C VAL A 76 2.66 22.36 6.27
N GLN A 77 1.43 22.35 5.75
CA GLN A 77 0.29 22.92 6.47
C GLN A 77 -0.20 21.94 7.54
N THR A 78 0.24 22.16 8.77
CA THR A 78 -0.19 21.42 9.94
C THR A 78 -1.62 21.81 10.36
N PRO A 79 -2.51 20.85 10.62
CA PRO A 79 -3.78 21.09 11.31
C PRO A 79 -3.60 21.85 12.64
N GLU A 80 -4.49 22.79 12.92
CA GLU A 80 -4.46 23.56 14.19
C GLU A 80 -4.82 22.70 15.42
N ALA A 81 -5.55 21.60 15.22
CA ALA A 81 -5.98 20.68 16.26
C ALA A 81 -5.49 19.25 15.99
N THR A 82 -5.22 18.52 17.07
CA THR A 82 -4.94 17.08 17.01
C THR A 82 -6.15 16.34 16.45
N PRO A 83 -6.00 15.47 15.43
CA PRO A 83 -7.08 14.64 14.93
C PRO A 83 -7.68 13.77 16.03
N GLU A 84 -9.00 13.86 16.19
CA GLU A 84 -9.77 13.00 17.08
C GLU A 84 -10.45 11.85 16.31
N ASP A 85 -10.69 12.03 15.00
CA ASP A 85 -11.27 11.05 14.10
C ASP A 85 -10.18 10.40 13.23
N PRO A 86 -10.25 9.08 12.96
CA PRO A 86 -9.30 8.40 12.08
C PRO A 86 -9.19 9.02 10.68
N ALA A 87 -10.29 9.49 10.10
CA ALA A 87 -10.28 10.09 8.77
C ALA A 87 -9.55 11.45 8.75
N ASP A 88 -9.64 12.23 9.82
CA ASP A 88 -8.92 13.50 9.94
C ASP A 88 -7.41 13.28 10.04
N LEU A 89 -6.98 12.20 10.73
CA LEU A 89 -5.56 11.82 10.79
C LEU A 89 -5.04 11.42 9.41
N VAL A 90 -5.78 10.58 8.68
CA VAL A 90 -5.40 10.17 7.32
C VAL A 90 -5.31 11.37 6.39
N ALA A 91 -6.29 12.26 6.41
CA ALA A 91 -6.27 13.47 5.59
C ALA A 91 -5.09 14.41 5.93
N ALA A 92 -4.65 14.45 7.19
CA ALA A 92 -3.46 15.19 7.60
C ALA A 92 -2.18 14.54 7.06
N ILE A 93 -2.06 13.22 7.19
CA ILE A 93 -0.93 12.45 6.64
C ILE A 93 -0.84 12.62 5.12
N GLU A 94 -1.95 12.42 4.39
CA GLU A 94 -2.00 12.54 2.92
C GLU A 94 -1.55 13.93 2.46
N ARG A 95 -2.02 14.98 3.12
CA ARG A 95 -1.57 16.35 2.83
C ARG A 95 -0.07 16.52 3.06
N ALA A 96 0.46 15.99 4.16
CA ALA A 96 1.86 16.09 4.50
C ALA A 96 2.75 15.35 3.48
N VAL A 97 2.42 14.10 3.17
CA VAL A 97 3.23 13.29 2.22
C VAL A 97 3.18 13.84 0.80
N LEU A 98 2.03 14.40 0.36
CA LEU A 98 1.93 15.06 -0.95
C LEU A 98 2.65 16.41 -1.00
N THR A 99 2.89 17.03 0.16
CA THR A 99 3.70 18.24 0.26
C THR A 99 5.19 17.89 0.14
N ARG A 100 5.68 16.87 0.85
CA ARG A 100 7.08 16.43 0.80
C ARG A 100 7.45 15.64 -0.46
N ARG A 101 6.47 14.97 -1.06
CA ARG A 101 6.54 14.19 -2.31
C ARG A 101 7.46 13.00 -2.33
N THR A 102 8.46 12.87 -1.47
CA THR A 102 9.34 11.71 -1.47
C THR A 102 9.66 11.26 -0.07
N ALA A 103 9.95 9.97 0.08
CA ALA A 103 10.46 9.38 1.31
C ALA A 103 11.32 8.15 0.99
N ARG A 104 12.27 7.84 1.86
CA ARG A 104 12.88 6.52 1.94
C ARG A 104 12.17 5.71 3.02
N TYR A 105 12.25 4.39 2.91
CA TYR A 105 11.72 3.52 3.95
C TYR A 105 12.59 2.29 4.20
N THR A 106 12.45 1.76 5.41
CA THR A 106 12.87 0.40 5.77
C THR A 106 11.69 -0.32 6.41
N ALA A 107 11.52 -1.59 6.08
CA ALA A 107 10.46 -2.42 6.62
C ALA A 107 11.04 -3.75 7.10
N THR A 108 10.53 -4.27 8.19
CA THR A 108 10.79 -5.66 8.60
C THR A 108 9.48 -6.36 8.87
N ALA A 109 9.40 -7.65 8.56
CA ALA A 109 8.31 -8.49 9.05
C ALA A 109 8.83 -9.73 9.74
N SER A 110 8.05 -10.14 10.73
CA SER A 110 8.28 -11.35 11.51
C SER A 110 6.98 -12.12 11.71
N LEU A 111 7.14 -13.43 11.88
CA LEU A 111 6.07 -14.35 12.25
C LEU A 111 6.50 -15.10 13.50
N SER A 112 5.73 -14.96 14.57
CA SER A 112 6.02 -15.50 15.90
C SER A 112 7.44 -15.16 16.38
N GLY A 113 7.86 -13.91 16.15
CA GLY A 113 9.18 -13.38 16.54
C GLY A 113 10.35 -13.78 15.63
N ILE A 114 10.11 -14.62 14.61
CA ILE A 114 11.13 -15.00 13.63
C ILE A 114 11.05 -14.01 12.47
N ARG A 115 12.14 -13.28 12.20
CA ARG A 115 12.23 -12.38 11.03
C ARG A 115 12.07 -13.20 9.74
N ARG A 116 11.19 -12.74 8.85
CA ARG A 116 10.84 -13.39 7.59
C ARG A 116 11.09 -12.54 6.37
N ALA A 117 11.05 -11.22 6.52
CA ALA A 117 11.34 -10.32 5.43
C ALA A 117 11.93 -9.01 5.96
N GLU A 118 12.71 -8.38 5.09
CA GLU A 118 13.26 -7.05 5.25
C GLU A 118 13.17 -6.36 3.89
N ALA A 119 12.70 -5.13 3.87
CA ALA A 119 12.59 -4.34 2.65
C ALA A 119 13.20 -2.97 2.86
N THR A 120 13.82 -2.44 1.81
CA THR A 120 14.26 -1.05 1.77
C THR A 120 13.85 -0.44 0.45
N GLY A 121 13.66 0.87 0.41
CA GLY A 121 13.19 1.48 -0.82
C GLY A 121 12.91 2.96 -0.69
N GLY A 122 12.11 3.45 -1.63
CA GLY A 122 11.64 4.83 -1.61
C GLY A 122 10.35 5.02 -2.39
N TYR A 123 9.69 6.13 -2.08
CA TYR A 123 8.44 6.57 -2.66
C TYR A 123 8.60 7.93 -3.32
N ALA A 124 7.84 8.15 -4.39
CA ALA A 124 7.53 9.45 -4.94
C ALA A 124 6.01 9.62 -5.07
N PHE A 125 5.43 10.46 -4.23
CA PHE A 125 4.00 10.74 -4.13
C PHE A 125 3.61 11.86 -5.11
N HIS A 126 2.85 11.51 -6.16
CA HIS A 126 2.37 12.47 -7.16
C HIS A 126 0.94 12.95 -6.89
N SER A 127 0.10 12.04 -6.40
CA SER A 127 -1.29 12.28 -5.97
C SER A 127 -1.75 11.19 -5.01
N GLU A 128 -2.98 11.27 -4.52
CA GLU A 128 -3.60 10.24 -3.67
C GLU A 128 -3.56 8.84 -4.34
N ASP A 129 -3.86 8.80 -5.64
CA ASP A 129 -3.96 7.55 -6.41
C ASP A 129 -2.69 7.19 -7.20
N SER A 130 -1.70 8.10 -7.28
CA SER A 130 -0.51 7.91 -8.12
C SER A 130 0.78 8.16 -7.36
N VAL A 131 1.61 7.12 -7.29
CA VAL A 131 2.88 7.12 -6.59
C VAL A 131 3.84 6.20 -7.31
N ASP A 132 5.10 6.60 -7.42
CA ASP A 132 6.17 5.72 -7.88
C ASP A 132 6.89 5.13 -6.67
N PHE A 133 7.43 3.93 -6.81
CA PHE A 133 8.22 3.33 -5.75
C PHE A 133 9.33 2.45 -6.29
N THR A 134 10.35 2.24 -5.47
CA THR A 134 11.38 1.21 -5.63
C THR A 134 11.48 0.42 -4.32
N ALA A 135 11.76 -0.87 -4.43
CA ALA A 135 11.89 -1.77 -3.29
C ALA A 135 12.96 -2.83 -3.57
N ASP A 136 13.92 -2.97 -2.67
CA ASP A 136 14.76 -4.15 -2.52
C ASP A 136 14.21 -4.96 -1.35
N LEU A 137 13.99 -6.26 -1.56
CA LEU A 137 13.31 -7.14 -0.62
C LEU A 137 14.14 -8.39 -0.39
N ASP A 138 14.50 -8.64 0.86
CA ASP A 138 15.13 -9.87 1.32
C ASP A 138 14.11 -10.68 2.13
N MET A 139 13.98 -11.95 1.82
CA MET A 139 12.98 -12.83 2.42
C MET A 139 13.60 -14.16 2.83
N ARG A 140 12.99 -14.78 3.84
CA ARG A 140 13.35 -16.10 4.32
C ARG A 140 12.15 -17.03 4.28
N SER A 141 12.29 -18.12 3.53
CA SER A 141 11.27 -19.14 3.37
C SER A 141 11.00 -19.85 4.71
N ARG A 142 9.91 -20.63 4.76
CA ARG A 142 9.63 -21.46 5.93
C ARG A 142 10.71 -22.51 6.17
N ASP A 143 11.26 -23.06 5.09
CA ASP A 143 12.30 -24.08 5.10
C ASP A 143 13.69 -23.49 5.41
N GLY A 144 13.79 -22.16 5.44
CA GLY A 144 14.96 -21.43 5.89
C GLY A 144 15.87 -20.96 4.76
N ASP A 145 15.45 -21.12 3.50
CA ASP A 145 16.14 -20.56 2.34
C ASP A 145 15.95 -19.04 2.30
N ASP A 146 17.02 -18.33 1.99
CA ASP A 146 17.00 -16.88 1.82
C ASP A 146 16.89 -16.56 0.32
N TYR A 147 16.06 -15.58 -0.04
CA TYR A 147 15.82 -15.15 -1.41
C TYR A 147 15.58 -13.65 -1.47
N SER A 148 16.01 -13.01 -2.55
CA SER A 148 15.87 -11.58 -2.74
C SER A 148 15.07 -11.27 -4.00
N ALA A 149 14.38 -10.13 -3.99
CA ALA A 149 13.65 -9.61 -5.13
C ALA A 149 13.81 -8.08 -5.17
N ARG A 150 13.65 -7.51 -6.36
CA ARG A 150 13.56 -6.06 -6.55
C ARG A 150 12.28 -5.70 -7.27
N ALA A 151 11.68 -4.58 -6.91
CA ALA A 151 10.56 -4.02 -7.63
C ALA A 151 10.72 -2.55 -7.88
N VAL A 152 10.24 -2.10 -9.03
CA VAL A 152 10.17 -0.70 -9.42
C VAL A 152 8.83 -0.47 -10.08
N ALA A 153 8.08 0.52 -9.61
CA ALA A 153 6.85 0.93 -10.27
C ALA A 153 6.90 2.43 -10.55
N VAL A 154 6.72 2.79 -11.82
CA VAL A 154 6.79 4.16 -12.30
C VAL A 154 5.66 4.41 -13.29
N GLY A 155 4.83 5.41 -13.01
CA GLY A 155 3.60 5.66 -13.74
C GLY A 155 2.68 4.43 -13.74
N ASP A 156 2.27 3.99 -14.93
CA ASP A 156 1.36 2.84 -15.10
C ASP A 156 2.10 1.50 -15.24
N ARG A 157 3.42 1.48 -15.01
CA ARG A 157 4.26 0.31 -15.23
C ARG A 157 4.80 -0.23 -13.92
N PHE A 158 4.78 -1.56 -13.82
CA PHE A 158 5.41 -2.30 -12.73
C PHE A 158 6.49 -3.22 -13.31
N TYR A 159 7.65 -3.26 -12.66
CA TYR A 159 8.76 -4.14 -12.96
C TYR A 159 9.15 -4.96 -11.72
N LEU A 160 9.23 -6.29 -11.86
CA LEU A 160 9.69 -7.23 -10.83
C LEU A 160 10.96 -7.93 -11.30
N GLU A 161 12.04 -7.84 -10.54
CA GLU A 161 13.19 -8.75 -10.62
C GLU A 161 12.93 -9.88 -9.62
N PRO A 162 12.45 -11.05 -10.08
CA PRO A 162 12.15 -12.15 -9.20
C PRO A 162 13.44 -12.79 -8.63
N PRO A 163 13.33 -13.58 -7.55
CA PRO A 163 14.48 -14.32 -7.02
C PRO A 163 15.06 -15.38 -7.96
N THR A 164 14.29 -15.79 -8.96
CA THR A 164 14.69 -16.78 -9.96
C THR A 164 14.08 -16.44 -11.32
N THR A 165 14.87 -16.66 -12.37
CA THR A 165 14.46 -16.51 -13.78
C THR A 165 13.96 -17.83 -14.39
N GLU A 166 13.73 -18.86 -13.57
CA GLU A 166 13.26 -20.16 -14.07
C GLU A 166 11.92 -20.03 -14.82
N GLY A 167 11.94 -20.40 -16.10
CA GLY A 167 10.79 -20.30 -16.99
C GLY A 167 10.60 -18.94 -17.66
N MET A 168 11.52 -18.00 -17.46
CA MET A 168 11.60 -16.76 -18.22
C MET A 168 12.36 -16.98 -19.54
N PRO A 169 12.07 -16.20 -20.61
CA PRO A 169 12.86 -16.21 -21.83
C PRO A 169 14.36 -15.92 -21.57
N ASP A 170 15.23 -16.55 -22.35
CA ASP A 170 16.68 -16.31 -22.27
C ASP A 170 17.01 -14.81 -22.43
N GLY A 171 17.88 -14.31 -21.55
CA GLY A 171 18.31 -12.90 -21.54
C GLY A 171 17.36 -11.94 -20.81
N THR A 172 16.23 -12.42 -20.30
CA THR A 172 15.33 -11.62 -19.45
C THR A 172 15.56 -11.91 -17.97
N THR A 173 15.59 -10.86 -17.17
CA THR A 173 15.75 -10.90 -15.70
C THR A 173 14.63 -10.16 -14.97
N TRP A 174 13.83 -9.38 -15.71
CA TRP A 174 12.72 -8.61 -15.18
C TRP A 174 11.39 -9.05 -15.80
N ILE A 175 10.33 -8.95 -15.02
CA ILE A 175 8.95 -9.11 -15.47
C ILE A 175 8.32 -7.72 -15.49
N GLY A 176 7.80 -7.30 -16.65
CA GLY A 176 7.13 -6.02 -16.82
C GLY A 176 5.62 -6.20 -17.03
N ARG A 177 4.79 -5.44 -16.32
CA ARG A 177 3.32 -5.44 -16.41
C ARG A 177 2.74 -4.03 -16.33
N SER A 178 1.46 -3.89 -16.65
CA SER A 178 0.72 -2.70 -16.22
C SER A 178 0.49 -2.74 -14.70
N ARG A 179 0.34 -1.57 -14.08
CA ARG A 179 0.05 -1.48 -12.64
C ARG A 179 -1.32 -2.08 -12.31
N GLU A 180 -2.32 -1.92 -13.18
CA GLU A 180 -3.65 -2.52 -13.03
C GLU A 180 -3.58 -4.05 -12.99
N ASP A 181 -2.85 -4.67 -13.93
CA ASP A 181 -2.67 -6.14 -13.97
C ASP A 181 -1.90 -6.67 -12.76
N PHE A 182 -1.18 -5.79 -12.06
CA PHE A 182 -0.36 -6.15 -10.91
C PHE A 182 -1.14 -6.15 -9.59
N GLU A 183 -2.15 -5.30 -9.46
CA GLU A 183 -3.02 -5.24 -8.29
C GLU A 183 -4.01 -6.42 -8.22
N ASP A 184 -4.29 -7.06 -9.36
CA ASP A 184 -5.05 -8.31 -9.48
C ASP A 184 -4.28 -9.36 -10.31
N PRO A 185 -3.15 -9.88 -9.80
CA PRO A 185 -2.26 -10.70 -10.60
C PRO A 185 -2.92 -12.05 -10.95
N PRO A 186 -2.96 -12.45 -12.23
CA PRO A 186 -3.48 -13.76 -12.65
C PRO A 186 -2.47 -14.90 -12.42
N GLU A 187 -1.36 -14.65 -11.72
CA GLU A 187 -0.20 -15.53 -11.71
C GLU A 187 -0.43 -16.85 -10.93
N PRO A 188 -0.04 -18.01 -11.49
CA PRO A 188 -0.18 -19.31 -10.84
C PRO A 188 0.91 -19.61 -9.79
N ARG A 189 1.98 -18.80 -9.69
CA ARG A 189 3.08 -19.05 -8.75
C ARG A 189 2.89 -18.22 -7.48
N ALA A 190 2.69 -18.93 -6.36
CA ALA A 190 2.49 -18.33 -5.03
C ALA A 190 3.58 -17.32 -4.66
N LEU A 191 4.85 -17.64 -4.93
CA LEU A 191 5.99 -16.78 -4.60
C LEU A 191 5.93 -15.40 -5.27
N TYR A 192 5.48 -15.32 -6.53
CA TYR A 192 5.32 -14.04 -7.21
C TYR A 192 4.16 -13.27 -6.60
N ALA A 193 2.98 -13.87 -6.49
CA ALA A 193 1.83 -13.21 -5.86
C ALA A 193 2.15 -12.70 -4.44
N GLU A 194 2.93 -13.45 -3.66
CA GLU A 194 3.42 -13.06 -2.34
C GLU A 194 4.33 -11.83 -2.39
N THR A 195 5.37 -11.87 -3.22
CA THR A 195 6.32 -10.75 -3.41
C THR A 195 5.60 -9.49 -3.88
N ILE A 196 4.77 -9.64 -4.92
CA ILE A 196 4.00 -8.58 -5.55
C ILE A 196 3.19 -7.81 -4.52
N ARG A 197 2.37 -8.56 -3.79
CA ARG A 197 1.48 -7.93 -2.83
C ARG A 197 2.29 -7.33 -1.66
N ALA A 198 3.43 -7.94 -1.24
CA ALA A 198 4.31 -7.47 -0.14
C ALA A 198 4.72 -6.01 -0.31
N ILE A 199 4.98 -5.65 -1.56
CA ILE A 199 5.46 -4.34 -1.96
C ILE A 199 4.31 -3.32 -2.07
N SER A 200 3.16 -3.72 -2.60
CA SER A 200 2.03 -2.79 -2.87
C SER A 200 1.38 -2.23 -1.60
N GLY A 201 1.43 -2.95 -0.49
CA GLY A 201 0.66 -2.57 0.71
C GLY A 201 1.24 -1.40 1.50
N ILE A 202 2.54 -1.15 1.46
CA ILE A 202 3.30 -0.36 2.45
C ILE A 202 2.80 1.10 2.63
N ARG A 203 2.03 1.65 1.69
CA ARG A 203 1.57 3.05 1.70
C ARG A 203 0.14 3.26 2.22
N ASP A 204 -0.69 2.23 2.25
CA ASP A 204 -2.14 2.47 2.36
C ASP A 204 -2.58 2.77 3.80
N TRP A 205 -2.73 4.07 4.08
CA TRP A 205 -3.26 4.60 5.33
C TRP A 205 -4.78 4.48 5.44
N SER A 206 -5.48 4.05 4.38
CA SER A 206 -6.96 3.98 4.36
C SER A 206 -7.51 3.01 5.40
N MET A 207 -6.74 2.02 5.86
CA MET A 207 -7.13 1.16 6.97
C MET A 207 -7.33 1.92 8.28
N ILE A 208 -6.57 2.99 8.51
CA ILE A 208 -6.80 3.89 9.65
C ILE A 208 -8.14 4.59 9.46
N ALA A 209 -8.42 5.15 8.29
CA ALA A 209 -9.71 5.80 8.02
C ALA A 209 -10.91 4.85 8.13
N GLY A 210 -10.68 3.54 7.91
CA GLY A 210 -11.67 2.48 8.08
C GLY A 210 -11.77 1.93 9.51
N SER A 211 -10.91 2.35 10.44
CA SER A 211 -10.97 1.90 11.83
C SER A 211 -12.15 2.54 12.56
N THR A 212 -12.68 1.83 13.55
CA THR A 212 -13.73 2.36 14.43
C THR A 212 -13.17 3.24 15.54
N ASP A 213 -11.89 3.05 15.86
CA ASP A 213 -11.22 3.67 16.99
C ASP A 213 -9.87 4.25 16.57
N LEU A 214 -9.57 5.44 17.10
CA LEU A 214 -8.26 6.07 17.07
C LEU A 214 -7.86 6.41 18.51
N VAL A 215 -6.82 5.77 19.02
CA VAL A 215 -6.35 5.96 20.40
C VAL A 215 -4.89 6.42 20.41
N PRO A 216 -4.48 7.34 21.31
CA PRO A 216 -3.08 7.71 21.45
C PRO A 216 -2.20 6.51 21.85
N ALA A 217 -1.07 6.32 21.17
CA ALA A 217 -0.17 5.17 21.34
C ALA A 217 1.18 5.53 22.00
N GLY A 218 1.27 6.70 22.65
CA GLY A 218 2.52 7.23 23.18
C GLY A 218 3.46 7.76 22.09
N GLY A 219 4.68 8.12 22.45
CA GLY A 219 5.66 8.66 21.50
C GLY A 219 6.75 7.65 21.14
N ARG A 220 7.21 7.69 19.89
CA ARG A 220 8.40 6.97 19.39
C ARG A 220 9.35 8.01 18.80
N SER A 221 10.66 7.83 18.99
CA SER A 221 11.65 8.65 18.29
C SER A 221 12.30 7.83 17.18
N VAL A 222 12.39 8.41 15.99
CA VAL A 222 13.06 7.85 14.81
C VAL A 222 14.11 8.87 14.39
N ASP A 223 15.38 8.45 14.34
CA ASP A 223 16.51 9.32 13.97
C ASP A 223 16.54 10.68 14.71
N GLY A 224 16.14 10.67 15.99
CA GLY A 224 16.10 11.86 16.84
C GLY A 224 14.85 12.74 16.67
N VAL A 225 13.99 12.46 15.69
CA VAL A 225 12.69 13.13 15.53
C VAL A 225 11.65 12.43 16.40
N ARG A 226 10.95 13.22 17.23
CA ARG A 226 9.92 12.70 18.12
C ARG A 226 8.57 12.63 17.40
N GLY A 227 8.02 11.42 17.32
CA GLY A 227 6.69 11.18 16.79
C GLY A 227 5.61 11.08 17.87
N ARG A 228 4.39 11.50 17.51
CA ARG A 228 3.15 11.24 18.24
C ARG A 228 2.49 10.01 17.63
N GLY A 229 2.22 9.01 18.47
CA GLY A 229 1.64 7.73 18.06
C GLY A 229 0.13 7.72 18.12
N TYR A 230 -0.48 7.08 17.13
CA TYR A 230 -1.91 6.80 17.05
C TYR A 230 -2.08 5.33 16.71
N ARG A 231 -2.87 4.62 17.52
CA ARG A 231 -3.25 3.23 17.31
C ARG A 231 -4.69 3.16 16.84
N ALA A 232 -4.93 2.29 15.89
CA ALA A 232 -6.22 1.97 15.32
C ALA A 232 -6.34 0.44 15.24
N THR A 233 -7.56 -0.07 15.42
CA THR A 233 -7.85 -1.49 15.23
C THR A 233 -8.87 -1.63 14.11
N PHE A 234 -8.60 -2.56 13.21
CA PHE A 234 -9.42 -2.82 12.03
C PHE A 234 -9.88 -4.26 12.04
N THR A 235 -11.20 -4.47 12.07
CA THR A 235 -11.78 -5.81 12.02
C THR A 235 -11.79 -6.33 10.58
N VAL A 236 -11.19 -7.50 10.36
CA VAL A 236 -11.02 -8.11 9.03
C VAL A 236 -12.34 -8.27 8.30
N LEU A 237 -13.40 -8.70 9.01
CA LEU A 237 -14.73 -8.90 8.42
C LEU A 237 -15.36 -7.60 7.94
N ASP A 238 -15.19 -6.52 8.69
CA ASP A 238 -15.68 -5.19 8.30
C ASP A 238 -14.90 -4.69 7.09
N GLY A 239 -13.59 -4.93 7.08
CA GLY A 239 -12.75 -4.74 5.91
C GLY A 239 -13.31 -5.41 4.67
N MET A 240 -13.58 -6.72 4.74
CA MET A 240 -14.11 -7.50 3.62
C MET A 240 -15.46 -6.99 3.10
N GLN A 241 -16.27 -6.33 3.93
CA GLN A 241 -17.55 -5.74 3.53
C GLN A 241 -17.36 -4.39 2.84
N ASN A 242 -16.28 -3.67 3.16
CA ASN A 242 -16.00 -2.33 2.67
C ASN A 242 -15.11 -2.30 1.42
N VAL A 243 -14.29 -3.33 1.17
CA VAL A 243 -13.62 -3.48 -0.14
C VAL A 243 -14.66 -3.75 -1.23
N SER A 244 -14.68 -2.88 -2.24
CA SER A 244 -15.57 -3.05 -3.39
C SER A 244 -15.08 -4.20 -4.28
N GLY A 245 -15.82 -5.31 -4.28
CA GLY A 245 -15.60 -6.44 -5.20
C GLY A 245 -14.68 -7.54 -4.66
N LYS A 246 -14.39 -8.54 -5.51
CA LYS A 246 -13.55 -9.71 -5.20
C LYS A 246 -12.11 -9.57 -5.73
N GLY A 247 -11.53 -8.38 -5.59
CA GLY A 247 -10.16 -8.09 -6.05
C GLY A 247 -9.08 -8.58 -5.09
N GLY A 248 -7.82 -8.22 -5.36
CA GLY A 248 -6.65 -8.62 -4.57
C GLY A 248 -6.77 -8.32 -3.08
N ALA A 249 -7.23 -7.12 -2.71
CA ALA A 249 -7.41 -6.72 -1.30
C ALA A 249 -8.45 -7.60 -0.55
N TRP A 250 -9.57 -7.94 -1.20
CA TRP A 250 -10.57 -8.83 -0.62
C TRP A 250 -10.02 -10.24 -0.40
N ARG A 251 -9.24 -10.76 -1.35
CA ARG A 251 -8.57 -12.07 -1.21
C ARG A 251 -7.60 -12.10 -0.05
N VAL A 252 -6.78 -11.06 0.14
CA VAL A 252 -5.84 -10.98 1.26
C VAL A 252 -6.60 -10.99 2.61
N LEU A 253 -7.66 -10.21 2.73
CA LEU A 253 -8.50 -10.20 3.93
C LEU A 253 -9.16 -11.56 4.17
N GLN A 254 -9.66 -12.21 3.11
CA GLN A 254 -10.20 -13.57 3.19
C GLN A 254 -9.16 -14.58 3.69
N ASP A 255 -7.94 -14.54 3.14
CA ASP A 255 -6.86 -15.44 3.51
C ASP A 255 -6.48 -15.27 4.98
N LEU A 256 -6.40 -14.03 5.48
CA LEU A 256 -6.13 -13.74 6.88
C LEU A 256 -7.25 -14.21 7.80
N TYR A 257 -8.50 -13.99 7.41
CA TYR A 257 -9.64 -14.50 8.15
C TYR A 257 -9.63 -16.03 8.25
N ALA A 258 -9.31 -16.71 7.15
CA ALA A 258 -9.16 -18.16 7.12
C ALA A 258 -8.02 -18.68 8.02
N GLN A 259 -7.03 -17.84 8.33
CA GLN A 259 -5.90 -18.14 9.22
C GLN A 259 -6.18 -17.82 10.70
N GLY A 260 -7.42 -17.47 11.02
CA GLY A 260 -7.83 -17.13 12.39
C GLY A 260 -7.64 -15.66 12.75
N VAL A 261 -7.11 -14.82 11.85
CA VAL A 261 -6.98 -13.37 12.11
C VAL A 261 -8.37 -12.75 12.12
N ARG A 262 -8.68 -11.98 13.15
CA ARG A 262 -9.98 -11.32 13.31
C ARG A 262 -9.84 -9.82 13.28
N ASP A 263 -8.81 -9.33 13.96
CA ASP A 263 -8.50 -7.91 14.09
C ASP A 263 -7.06 -7.67 13.67
N ILE A 264 -6.82 -6.48 13.17
CA ILE A 264 -5.53 -5.99 12.71
C ILE A 264 -5.25 -4.73 13.49
N ASP A 265 -4.20 -4.76 14.30
CA ASP A 265 -3.77 -3.62 15.07
C ASP A 265 -2.75 -2.83 14.27
N PHE A 266 -2.99 -1.54 14.14
CA PHE A 266 -2.16 -0.64 13.39
C PHE A 266 -1.73 0.52 14.28
N THR A 267 -0.45 0.85 14.33
CA THR A 267 0.04 2.04 15.02
C THR A 267 0.90 2.86 14.08
N VAL A 268 0.58 4.14 13.89
CA VAL A 268 1.42 5.09 13.16
C VAL A 268 1.96 6.14 14.11
N TRP A 269 3.23 6.48 13.94
CA TRP A 269 3.86 7.64 14.56
C TRP A 269 4.12 8.68 13.50
N VAL A 270 3.62 9.89 13.74
CA VAL A 270 3.81 11.04 12.86
C VAL A 270 4.52 12.17 13.60
N ASP A 271 5.28 12.99 12.89
CA ASP A 271 5.93 14.17 13.47
C ASP A 271 4.95 15.34 13.73
N ASP A 272 5.50 16.52 13.96
CA ASP A 272 4.71 17.73 14.19
C ASP A 272 4.07 18.27 12.90
N GLU A 273 4.52 17.83 11.73
CA GLU A 273 3.97 18.14 10.40
C GLU A 273 3.02 17.05 9.88
N TYR A 274 2.77 16.00 10.68
CA TYR A 274 2.00 14.81 10.31
C TYR A 274 2.66 13.92 9.25
N LEU A 275 3.98 14.04 9.03
CA LEU A 275 4.71 13.08 8.23
C LEU A 275 4.88 11.77 8.99
N PRO A 276 4.56 10.62 8.38
CA PRO A 276 4.85 9.33 8.98
C PRO A 276 6.34 9.17 9.26
N LEU A 277 6.67 8.82 10.50
CA LEU A 277 8.02 8.44 10.94
C LEU A 277 8.14 6.91 11.02
N ALA A 278 7.09 6.26 11.50
CA ALA A 278 7.02 4.81 11.58
C ALA A 278 5.58 4.32 11.56
N ALA A 279 5.39 3.07 11.16
CA ALA A 279 4.15 2.34 11.30
C ALA A 279 4.43 0.91 11.77
N VAL A 280 3.57 0.39 12.64
CA VAL A 280 3.61 -1.00 13.09
C VAL A 280 2.26 -1.63 12.77
N VAL A 281 2.30 -2.85 12.23
CA VAL A 281 1.12 -3.69 12.03
C VAL A 281 1.29 -4.98 12.82
N GLU A 282 0.31 -5.29 13.65
CA GLU A 282 0.26 -6.51 14.43
C GLU A 282 -0.96 -7.34 14.01
N LEU A 283 -0.73 -8.63 13.79
CA LEU A 283 -1.74 -9.59 13.38
C LEU A 283 -1.75 -10.75 14.38
N GLU A 284 -2.91 -11.01 14.99
CA GLU A 284 -3.11 -12.15 15.88
C GLU A 284 -4.04 -13.16 15.22
N GLY A 285 -3.53 -14.38 14.95
CA GLY A 285 -4.28 -15.49 14.35
C GLY A 285 -4.09 -16.79 15.12
N ASP A 286 -4.45 -17.95 14.53
CA ASP A 286 -4.46 -19.29 15.16
C ASP A 286 -3.09 -19.71 15.76
N GLY A 287 -2.74 -19.17 16.93
CA GLY A 287 -1.45 -19.35 17.60
C GLY A 287 -0.25 -18.71 16.91
N ARG A 288 -0.45 -17.76 16.00
CA ARG A 288 0.62 -17.07 15.27
C ARG A 288 0.46 -15.56 15.38
N HIS A 289 1.58 -14.88 15.68
CA HIS A 289 1.65 -13.43 15.77
C HIS A 289 2.46 -12.89 14.59
N GLY A 290 1.80 -12.19 13.66
CA GLY A 290 2.46 -11.45 12.60
C GLY A 290 2.82 -10.04 13.10
N HIS A 291 4.02 -9.57 12.79
CA HIS A 291 4.45 -8.22 13.14
C HIS A 291 5.21 -7.61 11.98
N ILE A 292 4.81 -6.41 11.56
CA ILE A 292 5.49 -5.59 10.56
C ILE A 292 5.89 -4.27 11.23
N ASP A 293 7.15 -3.87 11.10
CA ASP A 293 7.65 -2.55 11.53
C ASP A 293 8.21 -1.82 10.31
N LEU A 294 7.67 -0.64 10.04
CA LEU A 294 7.98 0.22 8.91
C LEU A 294 8.50 1.54 9.45
N VAL A 295 9.59 2.03 8.90
CA VAL A 295 10.21 3.30 9.27
C VAL A 295 10.40 4.12 8.00
N PHE A 296 10.07 5.41 8.07
CA PHE A 296 10.25 6.37 6.99
C PHE A 296 11.34 7.35 7.36
N SER A 297 12.16 7.71 6.37
CA SER A 297 13.26 8.65 6.52
C SER A 297 13.39 9.54 5.29
N ASP A 298 14.23 10.58 5.41
CA ASP A 298 14.67 11.40 4.28
C ASP A 298 13.54 12.02 3.45
N TRP A 299 12.47 12.45 4.13
CA TRP A 299 11.34 13.13 3.49
C TRP A 299 11.81 14.33 2.66
N GLY A 300 11.33 14.43 1.43
CA GLY A 300 11.72 15.49 0.48
C GLY A 300 13.07 15.28 -0.20
N SER A 301 13.83 14.24 0.14
CA SER A 301 15.10 13.94 -0.54
C SER A 301 14.89 13.26 -1.90
N THR A 302 15.89 13.33 -2.77
CA THR A 302 15.85 12.63 -4.06
C THR A 302 15.78 11.10 -3.90
N VAL A 303 14.88 10.47 -4.65
CA VAL A 303 14.75 9.01 -4.76
C VAL A 303 14.93 8.60 -6.22
N ASP A 304 15.72 7.55 -6.44
CA ASP A 304 15.98 6.98 -7.76
C ASP A 304 15.05 5.79 -8.02
N PHE A 305 14.52 5.70 -9.24
CA PHE A 305 13.66 4.61 -9.69
C PHE A 305 14.30 3.91 -10.90
N PRO A 306 15.20 2.93 -10.69
CA PRO A 306 15.98 2.33 -11.77
C PRO A 306 15.11 1.39 -12.61
N VAL A 307 14.45 1.92 -13.64
CA VAL A 307 13.69 1.10 -14.60
C VAL A 307 14.67 0.22 -15.39
N PRO A 308 14.39 -1.10 -15.49
CA PRO A 308 15.28 -2.02 -16.21
C PRO A 308 15.34 -1.74 -17.72
N PRO A 309 16.45 -2.06 -18.39
CA PRO A 309 16.55 -1.98 -19.84
C PRO A 309 15.47 -2.83 -20.51
N SER A 310 14.85 -2.30 -21.56
CA SER A 310 13.76 -3.00 -22.28
C SER A 310 14.14 -4.39 -22.79
N SER A 311 15.41 -4.62 -23.11
CA SER A 311 15.96 -5.92 -23.52
C SER A 311 15.98 -6.98 -22.42
N GLU A 312 15.98 -6.57 -21.14
CA GLU A 312 16.00 -7.46 -19.98
C GLU A 312 14.59 -7.75 -19.45
N VAL A 313 13.56 -7.10 -20.00
CA VAL A 313 12.19 -7.18 -19.52
C VAL A 313 11.36 -8.16 -20.34
N TRP A 314 10.89 -9.22 -19.68
CA TRP A 314 9.81 -10.04 -20.18
C TRP A 314 8.46 -9.35 -19.90
N ASN A 315 7.89 -8.75 -20.94
CA ASN A 315 6.57 -8.12 -20.86
C ASN A 315 5.46 -9.17 -20.82
N ARG A 316 4.68 -9.17 -19.75
CA ARG A 316 3.48 -10.02 -19.61
C ARG A 316 2.23 -9.15 -19.59
N SER A 317 1.22 -9.59 -20.32
CA SER A 317 -0.15 -9.11 -20.21
C SER A 317 -0.96 -9.93 -19.20
#